data_AF-A0A350J2H6-F1
#
_entry.id   AF-A0A350J2H6-F1
#
_cell.length_a   1.000
_cell.length_b   1.000
_cell.length_c   1.000
_cell.angle_alpha   90.00
_cell.angle_beta   90.00
_cell.angle_gamma   90.00
#
_symmetry.space_group_name_H-M   'P 1'
#
loop_
_entity.id
_entity.type
_entity.pdbx_description
1 polymer ?
#
loop_
_entity_poly.entity_id
_entity_poly.type
_entity_poly.pdbx_seq_one_letter_code
_entity_poly.pdbx_strand_id
1 'polypeptide(L)'
;DPSDLIIDPTPFILAPNSPMPGINNSSNASLGLVSDDESLNLPCGHSEGRDISAVEDCEDPELQQLISSLVHFKNDSNVITPVSANRLDRVSAYVVNSNRFDKVVFSGHTDDNASQAYNLKLSERRALATADYMEGQGVDSEMFEIHAFGESLPARLNDSDENRAYNRRVHVEL
;
A
#
# COMPACT_ATOMS: atom_id res chain seq x y z
N ASP A 1 18.27 -44.06 -3.07
CA ASP A 1 17.10 -44.66 -3.71
C ASP A 1 16.26 -45.31 -2.63
N PRO A 2 15.06 -44.76 -2.36
CA PRO A 2 13.87 -45.24 -3.06
C PRO A 2 12.94 -44.13 -3.59
N SER A 3 12.61 -44.25 -4.87
CA SER A 3 11.24 -44.40 -5.41
C SER A 3 10.18 -43.32 -5.15
N ASP A 4 9.89 -42.62 -6.26
CA ASP A 4 8.75 -41.78 -6.62
C ASP A 4 7.35 -42.21 -6.12
N LEU A 5 6.54 -41.22 -5.76
CA LEU A 5 5.08 -41.23 -5.99
C LEU A 5 4.60 -39.82 -6.42
N ILE A 6 4.22 -39.74 -7.70
CA ILE A 6 3.63 -38.60 -8.39
C ILE A 6 2.13 -38.54 -8.06
N ILE A 7 1.63 -37.38 -7.64
CA ILE A 7 0.19 -37.05 -7.70
C ILE A 7 0.06 -35.77 -8.53
N ASP A 8 -0.49 -35.96 -9.73
CA ASP A 8 -0.89 -34.93 -10.68
C ASP A 8 -2.30 -34.43 -10.34
N PRO A 9 -2.56 -33.12 -10.32
CA PRO A 9 -3.88 -32.59 -10.56
C PRO A 9 -3.96 -31.87 -11.91
N THR A 10 -4.63 -32.53 -12.86
CA THR A 10 -5.17 -31.97 -14.10
C THR A 10 -5.76 -30.56 -13.94
N PRO A 11 -5.51 -29.62 -14.88
CA PRO A 11 -6.10 -28.30 -14.87
C PRO A 11 -7.50 -28.28 -15.53
N PHE A 12 -8.45 -27.61 -14.88
CA PHE A 12 -9.70 -27.17 -15.50
C PHE A 12 -9.41 -25.98 -16.43
N ILE A 13 -9.58 -26.16 -17.74
CA ILE A 13 -9.56 -25.08 -18.75
C ILE A 13 -10.98 -24.84 -19.25
N LEU A 14 -11.32 -23.55 -19.43
CA LEU A 14 -12.15 -22.90 -20.47
C LEU A 14 -12.90 -21.73 -19.83
N ALA A 15 -12.95 -20.50 -20.35
CA ALA A 15 -12.39 -19.85 -21.54
C ALA A 15 -12.69 -18.32 -21.39
N PRO A 16 -12.25 -17.46 -22.32
CA PRO A 16 -12.08 -16.02 -22.14
C PRO A 16 -13.31 -15.20 -22.58
N ASN A 17 -13.39 -13.93 -22.17
CA ASN A 17 -14.14 -12.93 -22.91
C ASN A 17 -13.42 -11.59 -22.97
N SER A 18 -13.39 -11.07 -24.19
CA SER A 18 -12.60 -9.97 -24.74
C SER A 18 -13.30 -8.59 -24.55
N PRO A 19 -12.99 -7.55 -25.34
CA PRO A 19 -12.29 -6.32 -24.94
C PRO A 19 -13.20 -5.09 -24.72
N MET A 20 -12.63 -4.05 -24.12
CA MET A 20 -13.22 -2.71 -23.95
C MET A 20 -13.53 -2.00 -25.29
N PRO A 21 -14.65 -1.25 -25.41
CA PRO A 21 -14.86 -0.33 -26.52
C PRO A 21 -14.67 1.16 -26.15
N GLY A 22 -13.79 1.82 -26.91
CA GLY A 22 -14.09 2.99 -27.76
C GLY A 22 -14.75 4.25 -27.21
N ILE A 23 -14.05 5.38 -27.38
CA ILE A 23 -14.53 6.77 -27.26
C ILE A 23 -15.48 7.15 -28.43
N ASN A 24 -16.56 7.89 -28.14
CA ASN A 24 -17.33 8.64 -29.12
C ASN A 24 -17.89 9.97 -28.57
N ASN A 25 -17.47 11.09 -29.17
CA ASN A 25 -18.01 12.44 -28.98
C ASN A 25 -19.04 12.76 -30.07
N SER A 26 -20.23 13.29 -29.71
CA SER A 26 -20.93 14.42 -30.38
C SER A 26 -22.34 14.67 -29.81
N SER A 27 -22.44 15.76 -29.06
CA SER A 27 -23.37 16.89 -29.13
C SER A 27 -24.87 16.74 -29.50
N ASN A 28 -25.68 17.29 -28.57
CA ASN A 28 -26.87 18.15 -28.72
C ASN A 28 -28.27 17.51 -28.83
N ALA A 29 -29.09 17.69 -27.78
CA ALA A 29 -30.36 18.46 -27.84
C ALA A 29 -30.97 18.62 -26.44
N SER A 30 -31.32 19.86 -26.13
CA SER A 30 -31.83 20.36 -24.85
C SER A 30 -33.27 19.91 -24.54
N LEU A 31 -33.55 19.63 -23.27
CA LEU A 31 -34.86 19.85 -22.63
C LEU A 31 -34.57 20.20 -21.17
N GLY A 32 -34.80 21.47 -20.84
CA GLY A 32 -34.42 22.04 -19.56
C GLY A 32 -35.29 21.54 -18.42
N LEU A 33 -34.68 21.47 -17.24
CA LEU A 33 -35.20 22.09 -16.03
C LEU A 33 -34.00 22.74 -15.34
N VAL A 34 -34.07 24.05 -15.22
CA VAL A 34 -33.27 24.83 -14.28
C VAL A 34 -33.69 24.37 -12.89
N SER A 35 -32.75 23.83 -12.15
CA SER A 35 -32.79 23.83 -10.69
C SER A 35 -31.38 24.21 -10.30
N ASP A 36 -31.21 25.50 -10.05
CA ASP A 36 -30.13 26.02 -9.23
C ASP A 36 -30.28 25.36 -7.87
N ASP A 37 -29.65 24.21 -7.71
CA ASP A 37 -29.31 23.71 -6.39
C ASP A 37 -27.90 23.18 -6.48
N GLU A 38 -27.01 24.06 -6.04
CA GLU A 38 -25.68 23.77 -5.53
C GLU A 38 -25.85 22.68 -4.47
N SER A 39 -26.05 21.44 -4.92
CA SER A 39 -26.08 20.25 -4.08
C SER A 39 -24.65 19.96 -3.67
N LEU A 40 -24.14 20.86 -2.81
CA LEU A 40 -23.74 20.47 -1.48
C LEU A 40 -22.93 19.17 -1.53
N ASN A 41 -21.71 19.30 -2.06
CA ASN A 41 -20.60 18.43 -1.69
C ASN A 41 -20.35 18.69 -0.20
N LEU A 42 -21.25 18.18 0.64
CA LEU A 42 -21.15 18.28 2.08
C LEU A 42 -19.90 17.50 2.46
N PRO A 43 -18.91 18.13 3.11
CA PRO A 43 -17.97 17.35 3.89
C PRO A 43 -18.81 16.53 4.87
N CYS A 44 -18.41 15.28 5.02
CA CYS A 44 -19.00 14.36 5.97
C CYS A 44 -19.26 15.05 7.34
N GLY A 45 -20.49 14.91 7.82
CA GLY A 45 -20.95 15.53 9.07
C GLY A 45 -22.18 16.41 8.91
N HIS A 46 -23.30 15.86 8.43
CA HIS A 46 -24.62 16.44 8.72
C HIS A 46 -25.60 15.33 9.07
N SER A 47 -25.67 14.98 10.35
CA SER A 47 -26.74 14.14 10.89
C SER A 47 -27.88 15.05 11.35
N GLU A 48 -28.94 15.15 10.57
CA GLU A 48 -30.21 15.70 11.05
C GLU A 48 -30.75 14.81 12.18
N GLY A 49 -30.62 15.28 13.43
CA GLY A 49 -31.55 14.93 14.50
C GLY A 49 -31.44 13.53 15.13
N ARG A 50 -30.25 12.95 15.27
CA ARG A 50 -30.02 11.86 16.24
C ARG A 50 -28.87 12.22 17.16
N ASP A 51 -29.09 12.14 18.47
CA ASP A 51 -28.05 12.11 19.50
C ASP A 51 -27.18 10.85 19.31
N ILE A 52 -26.30 10.92 18.32
CA ILE A 52 -25.12 10.09 18.19
C ILE A 52 -23.96 11.08 18.03
N SER A 53 -22.88 10.87 18.79
CA SER A 53 -21.66 11.68 18.69
C SER A 53 -21.04 11.49 17.29
N ALA A 54 -21.52 12.25 16.32
CA ALA A 54 -21.14 12.19 14.91
C ALA A 54 -19.86 13.00 14.64
N VAL A 55 -18.75 12.58 15.24
CA VAL A 55 -17.41 13.16 14.98
C VAL A 55 -16.32 12.12 14.73
N GLU A 56 -16.66 10.84 14.64
CA GLU A 56 -15.70 9.79 14.28
C GLU A 56 -16.21 9.07 13.02
N ASP A 57 -15.30 8.84 12.07
CA ASP A 57 -15.49 8.13 10.80
C ASP A 57 -16.02 8.91 9.60
N CYS A 58 -15.37 10.03 9.31
CA CYS A 58 -14.86 10.16 7.95
C CYS A 58 -13.36 10.32 7.97
N GLU A 59 -12.69 9.17 8.10
CA GLU A 59 -11.29 9.10 7.74
C GLU A 59 -11.17 9.44 6.25
N ASP A 60 -10.55 10.58 5.96
CA ASP A 60 -10.16 10.96 4.62
C ASP A 60 -9.33 9.81 3.99
N PRO A 61 -9.71 9.30 2.79
CA PRO A 61 -8.97 8.22 2.12
C PRO A 61 -7.48 8.52 1.94
N GLU A 62 -7.10 9.80 1.87
CA GLU A 62 -5.70 10.21 1.78
C GLU A 62 -4.95 9.95 3.11
N LEU A 63 -5.63 10.11 4.25
CA LEU A 63 -5.07 9.80 5.57
C LEU A 63 -4.85 8.29 5.76
N GLN A 64 -5.76 7.45 5.29
CA GLN A 64 -5.59 5.99 5.37
C GLN A 64 -4.33 5.52 4.60
N GLN A 65 -4.02 6.16 3.47
CA GLN A 65 -2.80 5.85 2.72
C GLN A 65 -1.52 6.32 3.44
N LEU A 66 -1.61 7.32 4.31
CA LEU A 66 -0.47 7.77 5.13
C LEU A 66 -0.26 6.86 6.35
N ILE A 67 -1.35 6.43 6.98
CA ILE A 67 -1.33 5.47 8.11
C ILE A 67 -0.75 4.13 7.68
N SER A 68 -1.10 3.67 6.47
CA SER A 68 -0.65 2.39 5.92
C SER A 68 0.03 2.61 4.58
N SER A 69 1.35 2.77 4.62
CA SER A 69 2.15 3.22 3.48
C SER A 69 3.08 2.12 2.95
N LEU A 70 3.10 1.95 1.63
CA LEU A 70 3.95 0.96 0.95
C LEU A 70 5.15 1.61 0.26
N VAL A 71 6.33 1.11 0.60
CA VAL A 71 7.62 1.52 0.05
C VAL A 71 8.17 0.38 -0.80
N HIS A 72 8.34 0.61 -2.11
CA HIS A 72 8.85 -0.41 -3.02
C HIS A 72 10.35 -0.27 -3.31
N PHE A 73 10.99 -1.40 -3.59
CA PHE A 73 12.41 -1.51 -3.88
C PHE A 73 12.70 -2.21 -5.21
N LYS A 74 13.83 -1.85 -5.82
CA LYS A 74 14.39 -2.59 -6.95
C LYS A 74 14.87 -3.97 -6.49
N ASN A 75 15.06 -4.86 -7.46
CA ASN A 75 15.62 -6.17 -7.20
C ASN A 75 16.97 -6.05 -6.47
N ASP A 76 17.17 -6.90 -5.47
CA ASP A 76 18.37 -6.98 -4.64
C ASP A 76 18.90 -5.64 -4.09
N SER A 77 17.99 -4.70 -3.83
CA SER A 77 18.33 -3.35 -3.40
C SER A 77 17.57 -2.95 -2.15
N ASN A 78 18.22 -2.15 -1.31
CA ASN A 78 17.65 -1.39 -0.20
C ASN A 78 17.71 0.13 -0.45
N VAL A 79 17.99 0.55 -1.69
CA VAL A 79 18.06 1.96 -2.06
C VAL A 79 16.64 2.49 -2.24
N ILE A 80 16.31 3.54 -1.50
CA ILE A 80 15.03 4.25 -1.61
C ILE A 80 14.96 4.98 -2.95
N THR A 81 13.90 4.73 -3.70
CA THR A 81 13.68 5.42 -4.98
C THR A 81 13.11 6.83 -4.76
N PRO A 82 13.25 7.78 -5.70
CA PRO A 82 12.67 9.11 -5.55
C PRO A 82 11.14 9.10 -5.33
N VAL A 83 10.42 8.14 -5.92
CA VAL A 83 8.98 7.97 -5.73
C VAL A 83 8.68 7.52 -4.29
N SER A 84 9.46 6.57 -3.78
CA SER A 84 9.38 6.10 -2.40
C SER A 84 9.74 7.21 -1.39
N ALA A 85 10.77 7.99 -1.68
CA ALA A 85 11.22 9.13 -0.88
C ALA A 85 10.08 10.16 -0.73
N ASN A 86 9.45 10.59 -1.82
CA ASN A 86 8.33 11.53 -1.76
C ASN A 86 7.16 11.02 -0.91
N ARG A 87 6.90 9.70 -0.94
CA ARG A 87 5.89 9.10 -0.06
C ARG A 87 6.30 9.16 1.40
N LEU A 88 7.56 8.81 1.71
CA LEU A 88 8.10 8.88 3.07
C LEU A 88 8.15 10.31 3.61
N ASP A 89 8.40 11.31 2.78
CA ASP A 89 8.35 12.72 3.17
C ASP A 89 6.96 13.10 3.69
N ARG A 90 5.90 12.69 2.99
CA ARG A 90 4.51 12.95 3.43
C ARG A 90 4.15 12.22 4.71
N VAL A 91 4.53 10.95 4.82
CA VAL A 91 4.29 10.14 6.04
C VAL A 91 5.02 10.75 7.23
N SER A 92 6.30 11.10 7.06
CA SER A 92 7.12 11.69 8.11
C SER A 92 6.55 13.03 8.58
N ALA A 93 6.18 13.91 7.64
CA ALA A 93 5.54 15.18 7.97
C ALA A 93 4.22 14.97 8.72
N TYR A 94 3.44 13.95 8.37
CA TYR A 94 2.20 13.64 9.07
C TYR A 94 2.44 13.16 10.52
N VAL A 95 3.42 12.28 10.74
CA VAL A 95 3.79 11.83 12.09
C VAL A 95 4.25 12.99 12.95
N VAL A 96 5.18 13.81 12.45
CA VAL A 96 5.77 14.94 13.18
C VAL A 96 4.72 16.00 13.55
N ASN A 97 3.77 16.30 12.65
CA ASN A 97 2.80 17.37 12.87
C ASN A 97 1.54 16.94 13.63
N SER A 98 1.25 15.64 13.70
CA SER A 98 0.03 15.15 14.34
C SER A 98 0.20 14.91 15.84
N ASN A 99 1.36 14.42 16.29
CA ASN A 99 1.57 13.95 17.67
C ASN A 99 0.47 12.96 18.14
N ARG A 100 -0.06 12.16 17.20
CA ARG A 100 -1.15 11.19 17.43
C ARG A 100 -0.69 9.75 17.48
N PHE A 101 0.58 9.51 17.17
CA PHE A 101 1.16 8.18 17.03
C PHE A 101 2.23 8.00 18.10
N ASP A 102 2.23 6.82 18.73
CA ASP A 102 3.24 6.43 19.71
C ASP A 102 4.34 5.57 19.08
N LYS A 103 4.06 4.97 17.92
CA LYS A 103 4.94 4.03 17.24
C LYS A 103 4.90 4.19 15.73
N VAL A 104 5.94 3.72 15.07
CA VAL A 104 6.00 3.52 13.63
C VAL A 104 6.59 2.14 13.37
N VAL A 105 5.80 1.28 12.73
CA VAL A 105 6.17 -0.12 12.47
C VAL A 105 6.67 -0.26 11.03
N PHE A 106 7.86 -0.83 10.86
CA PHE A 106 8.51 -1.07 9.58
C PHE A 106 8.60 -2.57 9.31
N SER A 107 7.76 -3.08 8.42
CA SER A 107 7.71 -4.49 8.06
C SER A 107 8.35 -4.74 6.69
N GLY A 108 9.54 -5.33 6.69
CA GLY A 108 10.30 -5.64 5.47
C GLY A 108 9.93 -6.97 4.84
N HIS A 109 9.82 -6.99 3.51
CA HIS A 109 9.52 -8.18 2.71
C HIS A 109 10.40 -8.29 1.46
N THR A 110 10.53 -9.51 0.93
CA THR A 110 11.22 -9.84 -0.32
C THR A 110 10.36 -10.69 -1.24
N ASP A 111 10.85 -10.91 -2.47
CA ASP A 111 10.40 -12.00 -3.32
C ASP A 111 11.13 -13.31 -2.96
N ASP A 112 10.88 -14.38 -3.72
CA ASP A 112 11.35 -15.75 -3.50
C ASP A 112 12.62 -16.13 -4.30
N ASN A 113 13.32 -15.14 -4.87
CA ASN A 113 14.43 -15.40 -5.79
C ASN A 113 15.73 -15.85 -5.09
N ALA A 114 15.82 -15.79 -3.77
CA ALA A 114 17.03 -16.05 -3.01
C ALA A 114 16.75 -16.98 -1.82
N SER A 115 17.81 -17.44 -1.15
CA SER A 115 17.64 -18.27 0.05
C SER A 115 16.88 -17.50 1.15
N GLN A 116 16.05 -18.20 1.92
CA GLN A 116 15.32 -17.62 3.05
C GLN A 116 16.21 -16.78 3.99
N ALA A 117 17.41 -17.29 4.34
CA ALA A 117 18.34 -16.57 5.22
C ALA A 117 18.89 -15.27 4.60
N TYR A 118 19.07 -15.25 3.28
CA TYR A 118 19.44 -14.05 2.54
C TYR A 118 18.29 -13.04 2.52
N ASN A 119 17.10 -13.52 2.19
CA ASN A 119 15.89 -12.73 2.10
C ASN A 119 15.51 -12.09 3.43
N LEU A 120 15.67 -12.79 4.55
CA LEU A 120 15.48 -12.24 5.88
C LEU A 120 16.40 -11.03 6.13
N LYS A 121 17.71 -11.18 5.89
CA LYS A 121 18.68 -10.08 6.03
C LYS A 121 18.42 -8.93 5.07
N LEU A 122 17.98 -9.21 3.85
CA LEU A 122 17.64 -8.17 2.87
C LEU A 122 16.40 -7.38 3.30
N SER A 123 15.37 -8.06 3.81
CA SER A 123 14.18 -7.39 4.35
C SER A 123 14.49 -6.50 5.54
N GLU A 124 15.34 -6.96 6.46
CA GLU A 124 15.83 -6.18 7.60
C GLU A 124 16.56 -4.91 7.13
N ARG A 125 17.49 -5.04 6.19
CA ARG A 125 18.21 -3.87 5.62
C ARG A 125 17.28 -2.87 4.93
N ARG A 126 16.18 -3.31 4.33
CA ARG A 126 15.18 -2.42 3.72
C ARG A 126 14.37 -1.69 4.77
N ALA A 127 13.94 -2.40 5.82
CA ALA A 127 13.18 -1.81 6.91
C ALA A 127 14.03 -0.76 7.65
N LEU A 128 15.29 -1.09 7.97
CA LEU A 128 16.27 -0.14 8.54
C LEU A 128 16.47 1.07 7.63
N ALA A 129 16.73 0.89 6.34
CA ALA A 129 16.92 2.01 5.42
C ALA A 129 15.69 2.94 5.36
N THR A 130 14.48 2.38 5.51
CA THR A 130 13.23 3.15 5.53
C THR A 130 13.09 3.92 6.86
N ALA A 131 13.43 3.28 7.97
CA ALA A 131 13.44 3.91 9.30
C ALA A 131 14.47 5.05 9.36
N ASP A 132 15.71 4.81 8.95
CA ASP A 132 16.79 5.79 8.89
C ASP A 132 16.39 7.02 8.04
N TYR A 133 15.65 6.79 6.95
CA TYR A 133 15.13 7.86 6.12
C TYR A 133 14.12 8.73 6.88
N MET A 134 13.16 8.11 7.58
CA MET A 134 12.15 8.83 8.37
C MET A 134 12.76 9.55 9.58
N GLU A 135 13.78 8.97 10.22
CA GLU A 135 14.57 9.66 11.25
C GLU A 135 15.21 10.93 10.69
N GLY A 136 15.80 10.84 9.50
CA GLY A 136 16.36 12.00 8.79
C GLY A 136 15.34 13.08 8.43
N GLN A 137 14.04 12.74 8.38
CA GLN A 137 12.93 13.69 8.22
C GLN A 137 12.42 14.26 9.56
N GLY A 138 12.99 13.83 10.70
CA GLY A 138 12.67 14.33 12.03
C GLY A 138 11.67 13.50 12.82
N VAL A 139 11.34 12.28 12.38
CA VAL A 139 10.55 11.36 13.20
C VAL A 139 11.44 10.77 14.31
N ASP A 140 10.94 10.72 15.53
CA ASP A 140 11.71 10.20 16.67
C ASP A 140 11.97 8.69 16.53
N SER A 141 13.24 8.31 16.55
CA SER A 141 13.69 6.92 16.48
C SER A 141 13.17 6.06 17.65
N GLU A 142 12.82 6.66 18.80
CA GLU A 142 12.24 5.93 19.94
C GLU A 142 10.86 5.34 19.61
N MET A 143 10.19 5.84 18.56
CA MET A 143 8.91 5.32 18.07
C MET A 143 9.08 4.08 17.20
N PHE A 144 10.29 3.75 16.75
CA PHE A 144 10.47 2.79 15.67
C PHE A 144 10.43 1.33 16.13
N GLU A 145 9.64 0.53 15.42
CA GLU A 145 9.57 -0.91 15.59
C GLU A 145 9.87 -1.60 14.25
N ILE A 146 10.93 -2.42 14.20
CA ILE A 146 11.45 -2.98 12.94
C ILE A 146 11.23 -4.49 12.90
N HIS A 147 10.56 -4.95 11.84
CA HIS A 147 10.29 -6.36 11.58
C HIS A 147 10.82 -6.79 10.21
N ALA A 148 11.38 -7.99 10.15
CA ALA A 148 11.92 -8.59 8.94
C ALA A 148 11.26 -9.95 8.70
N PHE A 149 10.57 -10.11 7.57
CA PHE A 149 9.85 -11.34 7.23
C PHE A 149 10.48 -12.09 6.06
N GLY A 150 11.42 -11.48 5.33
CA GLY A 150 11.92 -12.04 4.08
C GLY A 150 10.77 -12.36 3.12
N GLU A 151 10.76 -13.59 2.61
CA GLU A 151 9.77 -14.08 1.64
C GLU A 151 8.53 -14.73 2.28
N SER A 152 8.47 -14.83 3.62
CA SER A 152 7.48 -15.67 4.30
C SER A 152 6.05 -15.11 4.27
N LEU A 153 5.90 -13.80 4.05
CA LEU A 153 4.60 -13.10 4.01
C LEU A 153 4.44 -12.32 2.68
N PRO A 154 4.26 -13.03 1.55
CA PRO A 154 4.07 -12.39 0.25
C PRO A 154 2.68 -11.74 0.18
N ALA A 155 2.61 -10.52 -0.37
CA ALA A 155 1.32 -9.86 -0.60
C ALA A 155 0.65 -10.32 -1.90
N ARG A 156 1.45 -10.84 -2.85
CA ARG A 156 0.98 -11.51 -4.07
C ARG A 156 1.76 -12.80 -4.28
N LEU A 157 1.20 -13.76 -4.99
CA LEU A 157 1.93 -14.99 -5.32
C LEU A 157 3.19 -14.66 -6.15
N ASN A 158 4.33 -15.30 -5.89
CA ASN A 158 5.57 -15.08 -6.63
C ASN A 158 5.59 -15.75 -8.03
N ASP A 159 4.44 -15.79 -8.71
CA ASP A 159 4.24 -16.46 -9.99
C ASP A 159 4.68 -15.65 -11.23
N SER A 160 4.97 -14.35 -11.04
CA SER A 160 5.33 -13.42 -12.11
C SER A 160 6.31 -12.36 -11.62
N ASP A 161 7.08 -11.77 -12.55
CA ASP A 161 8.02 -10.69 -12.23
C ASP A 161 7.32 -9.46 -11.66
N GLU A 162 6.11 -9.17 -12.12
CA GLU A 162 5.27 -8.10 -11.60
C GLU A 162 4.90 -8.35 -10.14
N ASN A 163 4.43 -9.56 -9.80
CA ASN A 163 4.08 -9.89 -8.43
C ASN A 163 5.29 -9.94 -7.51
N ARG A 164 6.43 -10.47 -7.99
CA ARG A 164 7.70 -10.39 -7.26
C ARG A 164 8.09 -8.94 -7.01
N ALA A 165 7.90 -8.05 -7.98
CA ALA A 165 8.13 -6.62 -7.79
C ALA A 165 7.24 -6.00 -6.72
N TYR A 166 5.97 -6.41 -6.64
CA TYR A 166 5.06 -5.98 -5.59
C TYR A 166 5.49 -6.49 -4.21
N ASN A 167 6.06 -7.69 -4.12
CA ASN A 167 6.51 -8.27 -2.86
C ASN A 167 7.79 -7.64 -2.29
N ARG A 168 8.63 -7.04 -3.15
CA ARG A 168 9.83 -6.28 -2.73
C ARG A 168 9.42 -4.94 -2.12
N ARG A 169 8.92 -4.99 -0.89
CA ARG A 169 8.32 -3.86 -0.19
C ARG A 169 8.76 -3.74 1.26
N VAL A 170 8.61 -2.53 1.80
CA VAL A 170 8.47 -2.27 3.23
C VAL A 170 7.09 -1.68 3.44
N HIS A 171 6.38 -2.17 4.44
CA HIS A 171 5.12 -1.62 4.90
C HIS A 171 5.42 -0.76 6.14
N VAL A 172 5.03 0.50 6.08
CA VAL A 172 5.11 1.46 7.18
C VAL A 172 3.70 1.64 7.75
N GLU A 173 3.54 1.35 9.04
CA GLU A 173 2.29 1.50 9.79
C GLU A 173 2.50 2.49 10.95
N LEU A 174 1.54 3.40 11.16
CA LEU A 174 1.55 4.42 12.21
C LEU A 174 0.62 4.05 13.38
#